data_AF-A0A962ANP6-F1
#
_entry.id   AF-A0A962ANP6-F1
#
_cell.length_a   1.000
_cell.length_b   1.000
_cell.length_c   1.000
_cell.angle_alpha   90.00
_cell.angle_beta   90.00
_cell.angle_gamma   90.00
#
_symmetry.space_group_name_H-M   'P 1'
#
loop_
_entity.id
_entity.type
_entity.pdbx_description
1 polymer ?
#
loop_
_entity_poly.entity_id
_entity_poly.type
_entity_poly.pdbx_seq_one_letter_code
_entity_poly.pdbx_strand_id
1 'polypeptide(L)'
;MASGLLEFARARSAALLAITLAGATLHAYTRWAPAGYVAAPALVVYIVLEWPRLRGNARLLVAACVGLGLYAGFSTGAWHRVGDGLASSCFYPAFLAALSFLRDAAASSPMVERAGRYLVAQPPGRRYAALTFGGHVFGILLNLGGLALLASMLKQTNTLAAAGGDQGRFELREKRMTLAVLRGFHSMAMWCPLSITMALLFSLTPGAHWSEYAPYGLALTAVFLALGWLFDYVQFPRGRTAPVNDDPGGWRAALAMLAQVTAITLIALLLEQITGVRFTIHILVVVPLFALGWLVLQNLTAGPVEAL
;
A
#
# COMPACT_ATOMS: atom_id res chain seq x y z
N MET A 1 -0.27 4.78 34.11
CA MET A 1 1.14 5.17 33.89
C MET A 1 1.80 4.46 32.70
N ALA A 2 1.63 3.14 32.51
CA ALA A 2 2.24 2.42 31.38
C ALA A 2 1.68 2.81 29.98
N SER A 3 0.39 3.19 29.89
CA SER A 3 -0.25 3.63 28.64
C SER A 3 0.30 4.97 28.12
N GLY A 4 0.44 5.97 29.00
CA GLY A 4 0.94 7.30 28.62
C GLY A 4 2.40 7.29 28.14
N LEU A 5 3.25 6.45 28.73
CA LEU A 5 4.64 6.28 28.26
C LEU A 5 4.72 5.63 26.88
N LEU A 6 3.82 4.68 26.58
CA LEU A 6 3.74 4.02 25.28
C LEU A 6 3.20 4.96 24.19
N GLU A 7 2.18 5.77 24.50
CA GLU A 7 1.64 6.78 23.58
C GLU A 7 2.65 7.88 23.30
N PHE A 8 3.35 8.35 24.33
CA PHE A 8 4.41 9.35 24.18
C PHE A 8 5.60 8.84 23.35
N ALA A 9 6.01 7.59 23.54
CA ALA A 9 7.04 6.95 22.72
C ALA A 9 6.58 6.78 21.25
N ARG A 10 5.30 6.47 21.02
CA ARG A 10 4.72 6.38 19.67
C ARG A 10 4.69 7.75 18.99
N ALA A 11 4.27 8.80 19.69
CA ALA A 11 4.23 10.17 19.16
C ALA A 11 5.63 10.66 18.73
N ARG A 12 6.66 10.39 19.55
CA ARG A 12 8.06 10.71 19.22
C ARG A 12 8.56 9.95 17.99
N SER A 13 8.27 8.66 17.92
CA SER A 13 8.68 7.81 16.80
C SER A 13 7.99 8.22 15.50
N ALA A 14 6.71 8.61 15.57
CA ALA A 14 5.98 9.18 14.44
C ALA A 14 6.56 10.52 13.98
N ALA A 15 6.92 11.41 14.91
CA ALA A 15 7.55 12.69 14.58
C ALA A 15 8.91 12.49 13.88
N LEU A 16 9.74 11.54 14.34
CA LEU A 16 11.01 11.22 13.69
C LEU A 16 10.83 10.65 12.27
N LEU A 17 9.82 9.81 12.06
CA LEU A 17 9.45 9.34 10.71
C LEU A 17 8.95 10.48 9.83
N ALA A 18 8.16 11.42 10.37
CA ALA A 18 7.70 12.59 9.63
C ALA A 18 8.87 13.50 9.22
N ILE A 19 9.84 13.71 10.12
CA ILE A 19 11.08 14.45 9.81
C ILE A 19 11.89 13.69 8.73
N THR A 20 12.00 12.37 8.85
CA THR A 20 12.68 11.54 7.85
C THR A 20 11.99 11.66 6.49
N LEU A 21 10.66 11.60 6.46
CA LEU A 21 9.86 11.77 5.24
C LEU A 21 10.10 13.14 4.62
N ALA A 22 9.94 14.23 5.38
CA ALA A 22 10.13 15.58 4.88
C ALA A 22 11.57 15.82 4.38
N GLY A 23 12.57 15.40 5.17
CA GLY A 23 13.97 15.55 4.82
C GLY A 23 14.39 14.71 3.62
N ALA A 24 13.97 13.44 3.55
CA ALA A 24 14.26 12.57 2.40
C ALA A 24 13.60 13.07 1.12
N THR A 25 12.38 13.60 1.23
CA THR A 25 11.65 14.20 0.11
C THR A 25 12.37 15.46 -0.40
N LEU A 26 12.72 16.37 0.52
CA LEU A 26 13.43 17.60 0.17
C LEU A 26 14.79 17.27 -0.47
N HIS A 27 15.54 16.33 0.12
CA HIS A 27 16.80 15.85 -0.42
C HIS A 27 16.64 15.25 -1.82
N ALA A 28 15.61 14.41 -2.04
CA ALA A 28 15.35 13.79 -3.33
C ALA A 28 15.00 14.80 -4.44
N TYR A 29 14.28 15.88 -4.11
CA TYR A 29 13.90 16.91 -5.06
C TYR A 29 15.02 17.92 -5.36
N THR A 30 15.66 18.44 -4.32
CA THR A 30 16.57 19.58 -4.44
C THR A 30 18.04 19.16 -4.55
N ARG A 31 18.34 17.88 -4.25
CA ARG A 31 19.69 17.37 -4.01
C ARG A 31 20.45 18.17 -2.94
N TRP A 32 19.72 18.88 -2.08
CA TRP A 32 20.31 19.70 -1.04
C TRP A 32 20.85 18.79 0.07
N ALA A 33 22.18 18.78 0.23
CA ALA A 33 22.87 17.91 1.17
C ALA A 33 22.39 18.06 2.64
N PRO A 34 22.14 19.29 3.15
CA PRO A 34 21.60 19.48 4.50
C PRO A 34 20.29 18.75 4.79
N ALA A 35 19.39 18.62 3.80
CA ALA A 35 18.14 17.88 3.99
C ALA A 35 18.39 16.39 4.28
N GLY A 36 19.39 15.80 3.64
CA GLY A 36 19.85 14.43 3.92
C GLY A 36 20.46 14.30 5.31
N TYR A 37 21.26 15.30 5.73
CA TYR A 37 21.85 15.34 7.07
C TYR A 37 20.85 15.56 8.21
N VAL A 38 19.61 15.96 7.92
CA VAL A 38 18.51 15.98 8.90
C VAL A 38 17.75 14.65 8.88
N ALA A 39 17.48 14.10 7.70
CA ALA A 39 16.72 12.85 7.56
C ALA A 39 17.46 11.63 8.12
N ALA A 40 18.76 11.52 7.85
CA ALA A 40 19.58 10.37 8.26
C ALA A 40 19.66 10.21 9.79
N PRO A 41 20.02 11.24 10.58
CA PRO A 41 20.00 11.13 12.04
C PRO A 41 18.60 10.86 12.59
N ALA A 42 17.55 11.48 12.03
CA ALA A 42 16.18 11.21 12.46
C ALA A 42 15.80 9.73 12.28
N LEU A 43 16.18 9.14 11.15
CA LEU A 43 15.98 7.70 10.89
C LEU A 43 16.78 6.83 11.85
N VAL A 44 18.04 7.18 12.13
CA VAL A 44 18.88 6.43 13.09
C VAL A 44 18.25 6.46 14.49
N VAL A 45 17.83 7.63 14.96
CA VAL A 45 17.15 7.77 16.27
C VAL A 45 15.85 6.97 16.28
N TYR A 46 15.07 7.00 15.20
CA TYR A 46 13.86 6.19 15.06
C TYR A 46 14.16 4.68 15.20
N ILE A 47 15.19 4.19 14.50
CA ILE A 47 15.60 2.77 14.57
C ILE A 47 16.06 2.39 15.98
N VAL A 48 16.79 3.27 16.66
CA VAL A 48 17.24 3.06 18.05
C VAL A 48 16.05 2.97 19.01
N LEU A 49 15.07 3.88 18.90
CA LEU A 49 13.88 3.88 19.74
C LEU A 49 12.99 2.66 19.50
N GLU A 50 12.85 2.23 18.24
CA GLU A 50 12.03 1.07 17.86
C GLU A 50 12.80 -0.26 17.93
N TRP A 51 14.09 -0.26 18.33
CA TRP A 51 14.94 -1.46 18.42
C TRP A 51 14.31 -2.63 19.20
N PRO A 52 13.66 -2.41 20.36
CA PRO A 52 13.00 -3.49 21.10
C PRO A 52 11.84 -4.15 20.33
N ARG A 53 11.24 -3.44 19.38
CA ARG A 53 10.10 -3.91 18.56
C ARG A 53 10.53 -4.54 17.24
N LEU A 54 11.78 -4.37 16.82
CA LEU A 54 12.31 -5.01 15.63
C LEU A 54 12.38 -6.53 15.77
N ARG A 55 11.95 -7.24 14.72
CA ARG A 55 12.14 -8.69 14.60
C ARG A 55 13.62 -9.05 14.53
N GLY A 56 14.00 -10.26 14.96
CA GLY A 56 15.39 -10.72 14.96
C GLY A 56 16.11 -10.55 13.63
N ASN A 57 15.47 -10.94 12.53
CA ASN A 57 16.04 -10.79 11.18
C ASN A 57 16.28 -9.32 10.80
N ALA A 58 15.41 -8.40 11.22
CA ALA A 58 15.58 -6.97 10.98
C ALA A 58 16.77 -6.41 11.77
N ARG A 59 16.96 -6.84 13.03
CA ARG A 59 18.13 -6.46 13.83
C ARG A 59 19.43 -6.94 13.19
N LEU A 60 19.46 -8.18 12.69
CA LEU A 60 20.62 -8.73 11.99
C LEU A 60 20.96 -7.91 10.74
N LEU A 61 19.96 -7.57 9.92
CA LEU A 61 20.16 -6.76 8.71
C LEU A 61 20.69 -5.36 9.06
N VAL A 62 20.12 -4.70 10.07
CA VAL A 62 20.61 -3.39 10.52
C VAL A 62 22.05 -3.50 11.04
N ALA A 63 22.36 -4.52 11.85
CA ALA A 63 23.71 -4.76 12.35
C ALA A 63 24.71 -5.01 11.21
N ALA A 64 24.32 -5.78 10.19
CA ALA A 64 25.13 -6.01 8.99
C ALA A 64 25.38 -4.71 8.22
N CYS A 65 24.35 -3.88 7.99
CA CYS A 65 24.50 -2.57 7.34
C CYS A 65 25.43 -1.64 8.13
N VAL A 66 25.29 -1.59 9.46
CA VAL A 66 26.19 -0.81 10.32
C VAL A 66 27.62 -1.33 10.24
N GLY A 67 27.82 -2.65 10.34
CA GLY A 67 29.14 -3.28 10.23
C GLY A 67 29.82 -3.02 8.89
N LEU A 68 29.08 -3.15 7.78
CA LEU A 68 29.57 -2.83 6.44
C LEU A 68 29.88 -1.35 6.28
N GLY A 69 29.05 -0.46 6.83
CA GLY A 69 29.29 0.98 6.82
C GLY A 69 30.55 1.37 7.60
N LEU A 70 30.76 0.79 8.78
CA LEU A 70 31.97 0.98 9.58
C LEU A 70 33.19 0.42 8.84
N TYR A 71 33.11 -0.79 8.31
CA TYR A 71 34.20 -1.40 7.53
C TYR A 71 34.58 -0.53 6.33
N ALA A 72 33.60 -0.05 5.56
CA ALA A 72 33.84 0.85 4.43
C ALA A 72 34.46 2.18 4.87
N GLY A 73 33.96 2.77 5.96
CA GLY A 73 34.49 4.01 6.53
C GLY A 73 35.95 3.89 6.99
N PHE A 74 36.29 2.82 7.72
CA PHE A 74 37.65 2.59 8.21
C PHE A 74 38.63 2.14 7.11
N SER A 75 38.20 1.32 6.16
CA SER A 75 39.08 0.80 5.10
C SER A 75 39.42 1.85 4.04
N THR A 76 38.48 2.73 3.70
CA THR A 76 38.65 3.73 2.62
C THR A 76 38.90 5.15 3.15
N GLY A 77 38.69 5.39 4.44
CA GLY A 77 38.70 6.73 5.05
C GLY A 77 37.55 7.65 4.59
N ALA A 78 36.67 7.18 3.70
CA ALA A 78 35.67 8.00 3.03
C ALA A 78 34.33 8.06 3.79
N TRP A 79 34.36 8.52 5.04
CA TRP A 79 33.17 8.67 5.90
C TRP A 79 32.05 9.49 5.28
N HIS A 80 32.39 10.47 4.44
CA HIS A 80 31.41 11.25 3.69
C HIS A 80 30.53 10.37 2.80
N ARG A 81 31.11 9.37 2.11
CA ARG A 81 30.36 8.43 1.25
C ARG A 81 29.43 7.53 2.05
N VAL A 82 29.82 7.15 3.27
CA VAL A 82 28.95 6.39 4.20
C VAL A 82 27.76 7.26 4.62
N GLY A 83 28.00 8.53 4.92
CA GLY A 83 26.96 9.52 5.22
C GLY A 83 26.00 9.74 4.06
N ASP A 84 26.52 9.90 2.83
CA ASP A 84 25.71 10.08 1.62
C ASP A 84 24.89 8.83 1.30
N GLY A 85 25.46 7.64 1.52
CA GLY A 85 24.75 6.37 1.41
C GLY A 85 23.59 6.28 2.42
N LEU A 86 23.82 6.68 3.67
CA LEU A 86 22.78 6.72 4.69
C LEU A 86 21.67 7.72 4.32
N ALA A 87 22.02 8.94 3.88
CA ALA A 87 21.06 9.93 3.42
C ALA A 87 20.23 9.44 2.23
N SER A 88 20.88 8.79 1.26
CA SER A 88 20.22 8.18 0.09
C SER A 88 19.28 7.04 0.50
N SER A 89 19.66 6.25 1.52
CA SER A 89 18.84 5.14 2.00
C SER A 89 17.52 5.59 2.64
N CYS A 90 17.44 6.82 3.16
CA CYS A 90 16.23 7.38 3.80
C CYS A 90 15.01 7.42 2.87
N PHE A 91 15.22 7.37 1.55
CA PHE A 91 14.13 7.31 0.57
C PHE A 91 13.16 6.14 0.82
N TYR A 92 13.66 4.92 1.06
CA TYR A 92 12.78 3.75 1.19
C TYR A 92 11.97 3.74 2.49
N PRO A 93 12.55 4.02 3.68
CA PRO A 93 11.77 4.20 4.90
C PRO A 93 10.75 5.34 4.79
N ALA A 94 11.11 6.47 4.17
CA ALA A 94 10.20 7.57 3.92
C ALA A 94 9.03 7.13 3.01
N PHE A 95 9.32 6.42 1.93
CA PHE A 95 8.32 5.88 1.01
C PHE A 95 7.37 4.91 1.72
N LEU A 96 7.91 4.00 2.52
CA LEU A 96 7.13 3.09 3.37
C LEU A 96 6.25 3.82 4.38
N ALA A 97 6.76 4.89 5.00
CA ALA A 97 5.99 5.71 5.93
C ALA A 97 4.83 6.43 5.22
N ALA A 98 5.07 7.00 4.04
CA ALA A 98 4.04 7.61 3.21
C ALA A 98 2.93 6.63 2.81
N LEU A 99 3.30 5.42 2.36
CA LEU A 99 2.33 4.37 2.03
C LEU A 99 1.55 3.89 3.26
N SER A 100 2.23 3.75 4.40
CA SER A 100 1.57 3.36 5.66
C SER A 100 0.55 4.39 6.08
N PHE A 101 0.87 5.68 5.91
CA PHE A 101 -0.05 6.76 6.22
C PHE A 101 -1.28 6.78 5.30
N LEU A 102 -1.10 6.59 3.99
CA LEU A 102 -2.22 6.44 3.06
C LEU A 102 -3.08 5.21 3.40
N ARG A 103 -2.44 4.08 3.72
CA ARG A 103 -3.14 2.87 4.14
C ARG A 103 -4.00 3.13 5.38
N ASP A 104 -3.45 3.79 6.40
CA ASP A 104 -4.17 4.05 7.64
C ASP A 104 -5.37 4.98 7.39
N ALA A 105 -5.19 6.03 6.56
CA ALA A 105 -6.27 6.92 6.13
C ALA A 105 -7.37 6.21 5.30
N ALA A 106 -6.99 5.27 4.46
CA ALA A 106 -7.94 4.50 3.65
C ALA A 106 -8.64 3.41 4.49
N ALA A 107 -7.95 2.77 5.43
CA ALA A 107 -8.51 1.74 6.30
C ALA A 107 -9.57 2.29 7.27
N SER A 108 -9.46 3.56 7.69
CA SER A 108 -10.49 4.25 8.48
C SER A 108 -11.69 4.73 7.66
N SER A 109 -11.64 4.61 6.32
CA SER A 109 -12.62 5.25 5.45
C SER A 109 -13.92 4.44 5.29
N PRO A 110 -15.10 5.04 5.59
CA PRO A 110 -16.39 4.39 5.33
C PRO A 110 -16.61 4.05 3.85
N MET A 111 -16.00 4.82 2.94
CA MET A 111 -16.06 4.56 1.50
C MET A 111 -15.37 3.24 1.13
N VAL A 112 -14.20 2.97 1.72
CA VAL A 112 -13.45 1.72 1.49
C VAL A 112 -14.21 0.54 2.04
N GLU A 113 -14.83 0.69 3.21
CA GLU A 113 -15.68 -0.34 3.81
C GLU A 113 -16.88 -0.67 2.89
N ARG A 114 -17.59 0.37 2.43
CA ARG A 114 -18.75 0.26 1.53
C ARG A 114 -18.38 -0.39 0.20
N ALA A 115 -17.26 0.00 -0.40
CA ALA A 115 -16.74 -0.60 -1.62
C ALA A 115 -16.46 -2.10 -1.44
N GLY A 116 -15.82 -2.48 -0.33
CA GLY A 116 -15.54 -3.87 0.00
C GLY A 116 -16.82 -4.70 0.15
N ARG A 117 -17.80 -4.22 0.94
CA ARG A 117 -19.11 -4.87 1.09
C ARG A 117 -19.81 -5.08 -0.26
N TYR A 118 -19.82 -4.05 -1.11
CA TYR A 118 -20.41 -4.12 -2.45
C TYR A 118 -19.75 -5.18 -3.35
N LEU A 119 -18.41 -5.28 -3.33
CA LEU A 119 -17.66 -6.21 -4.17
C LEU A 119 -17.88 -7.67 -3.75
N VAL A 120 -18.01 -7.93 -2.45
CA VAL A 120 -18.24 -9.29 -1.92
C VAL A 120 -19.70 -9.73 -2.11
N ALA A 121 -20.66 -8.80 -2.05
CA ALA A 121 -22.10 -9.06 -2.21
C ALA A 121 -22.54 -9.32 -3.66
N GLN A 122 -21.63 -9.37 -4.63
CA GLN A 122 -21.98 -9.57 -6.04
C GLN A 122 -22.61 -10.94 -6.34
N PRO A 123 -23.48 -11.03 -7.36
CA PRO A 123 -24.09 -12.29 -7.78
C PRO A 123 -23.05 -13.26 -8.33
N PRO A 124 -23.30 -14.59 -8.28
CA PRO A 124 -22.30 -15.62 -8.61
C PRO A 124 -21.58 -15.41 -9.95
N GLY A 125 -22.29 -14.96 -10.99
CA GLY A 125 -21.70 -14.73 -12.31
C GLY A 125 -20.72 -13.56 -12.39
N ARG A 126 -20.83 -12.56 -11.50
CA ARG A 126 -19.97 -11.37 -11.48
C ARG A 126 -18.99 -11.37 -10.31
N ARG A 127 -19.26 -12.17 -9.28
CA ARG A 127 -18.51 -12.17 -8.02
C ARG A 127 -17.02 -12.45 -8.22
N TYR A 128 -16.65 -13.44 -9.03
CA TYR A 128 -15.24 -13.74 -9.27
C TYR A 128 -14.51 -12.50 -9.82
N ALA A 129 -15.04 -11.90 -10.89
CA ALA A 129 -14.45 -10.71 -11.49
C ALA A 129 -14.41 -9.52 -10.53
N ALA A 130 -15.49 -9.30 -9.76
CA ALA A 130 -15.56 -8.23 -8.78
C ALA A 130 -14.56 -8.41 -7.63
N LEU A 131 -14.40 -9.63 -7.11
CA LEU A 131 -13.45 -9.93 -6.05
C LEU A 131 -12.00 -9.87 -6.53
N THR A 132 -11.73 -10.30 -7.76
CA THR A 132 -10.41 -10.19 -8.36
C THR A 132 -10.05 -8.74 -8.63
N PHE A 133 -10.96 -7.94 -9.20
CA PHE A 133 -10.75 -6.51 -9.38
C PHE A 133 -10.61 -5.77 -8.03
N GLY A 134 -11.46 -6.13 -7.07
CA GLY A 134 -11.40 -5.63 -5.70
C GLY A 134 -10.04 -5.91 -5.04
N GLY A 135 -9.60 -7.17 -5.06
CA GLY A 135 -8.28 -7.56 -4.56
C GLY A 135 -7.15 -6.78 -5.20
N HIS A 136 -7.25 -6.49 -6.50
CA HIS A 136 -6.27 -5.69 -7.22
C HIS A 136 -6.21 -4.24 -6.71
N VAL A 137 -7.35 -3.52 -6.72
CA VAL A 137 -7.41 -2.11 -6.31
C VAL A 137 -7.13 -1.93 -4.82
N PHE A 138 -7.70 -2.79 -3.97
CA PHE A 138 -7.42 -2.76 -2.52
C PHE A 138 -5.96 -3.11 -2.22
N GLY A 139 -5.36 -4.02 -2.99
CA GLY A 139 -3.94 -4.32 -2.90
C GLY A 139 -3.06 -3.09 -3.16
N ILE A 140 -3.39 -2.29 -4.18
CA ILE A 140 -2.64 -1.06 -4.51
C ILE A 140 -2.71 -0.04 -3.37
N LEU A 141 -3.90 0.21 -2.82
CA LEU A 141 -4.09 1.26 -1.79
C LEU A 141 -3.68 0.84 -0.39
N LEU A 142 -4.02 -0.39 0.00
CA LEU A 142 -3.92 -0.84 1.38
C LEU A 142 -2.78 -1.84 1.60
N ASN A 143 -2.06 -2.24 0.54
CA ASN A 143 -1.05 -3.29 0.61
C ASN A 143 -1.62 -4.53 1.34
N LEU A 144 -0.83 -5.19 2.20
CA LEU A 144 -1.27 -6.32 3.03
C LEU A 144 -2.52 -6.03 3.90
N GLY A 145 -2.78 -4.77 4.27
CA GLY A 145 -3.97 -4.39 5.03
C GLY A 145 -5.28 -4.62 4.26
N GLY A 146 -5.24 -4.45 2.94
CA GLY A 146 -6.42 -4.65 2.08
C GLY A 146 -6.83 -6.11 1.99
N LEU A 147 -5.85 -7.02 2.01
CA LEU A 147 -6.13 -8.45 2.04
C LEU A 147 -6.85 -8.86 3.33
N ALA A 148 -6.42 -8.34 4.49
CA ALA A 148 -7.05 -8.63 5.77
C ALA A 148 -8.51 -8.12 5.83
N LEU A 149 -8.76 -6.92 5.29
CA LEU A 149 -10.10 -6.34 5.20
C LEU A 149 -11.02 -7.14 4.25
N LEU A 150 -10.53 -7.51 3.06
CA LEU A 150 -11.31 -8.34 2.14
C LEU A 150 -11.57 -9.74 2.71
N ALA A 151 -10.60 -10.31 3.44
CA ALA A 151 -10.76 -11.60 4.10
C ALA A 151 -11.80 -11.55 5.25
N SER A 152 -11.84 -10.47 6.03
CA SER A 152 -12.86 -10.32 7.08
C SER A 152 -14.26 -10.16 6.50
N MET A 153 -14.43 -9.34 5.45
CA MET A 153 -15.70 -9.17 4.76
C MET A 153 -16.16 -10.45 4.05
N LEU A 154 -15.22 -11.21 3.50
CA LEU A 154 -15.48 -12.52 2.92
C LEU A 154 -16.10 -13.46 3.96
N LYS A 155 -15.50 -13.56 5.15
CA LYS A 155 -16.02 -14.37 6.26
C LYS A 155 -17.40 -13.92 6.72
N GLN A 156 -17.65 -12.61 6.75
CA GLN A 156 -18.98 -12.07 7.10
C GLN A 156 -20.05 -12.41 6.05
N THR A 157 -19.67 -12.47 4.76
CA THR A 157 -20.64 -12.67 3.66
C THR A 157 -20.85 -14.14 3.32
N ASN A 158 -19.83 -14.99 3.50
CA ASN A 158 -19.95 -16.42 3.26
C ASN A 158 -20.43 -17.13 4.52
N THR A 159 -21.74 -17.17 4.75
CA THR A 159 -22.37 -17.91 5.86
C THR A 159 -23.02 -19.20 5.39
N LEU A 160 -23.24 -20.16 6.29
CA LEU A 160 -23.95 -21.41 5.97
C LEU A 160 -25.39 -21.12 5.49
N ALA A 161 -26.04 -20.10 6.07
CA ALA A 161 -27.33 -19.60 5.60
C ALA A 161 -27.25 -19.10 4.14
N ALA A 162 -26.22 -18.31 3.80
CA ALA A 162 -25.99 -17.85 2.43
C ALA A 162 -25.61 -18.99 1.45
N ALA A 163 -25.16 -20.13 1.96
CA ALA A 163 -24.94 -21.36 1.20
C ALA A 163 -26.21 -22.23 1.06
N GLY A 164 -27.31 -21.85 1.71
CA GLY A 164 -28.57 -22.60 1.72
C GLY A 164 -28.48 -23.87 2.58
N GLY A 165 -27.72 -23.83 3.69
CA GLY A 165 -27.58 -24.93 4.64
C GLY A 165 -26.60 -26.03 4.23
N ASP A 166 -25.96 -25.92 3.07
CA ASP A 166 -25.10 -26.94 2.50
C ASP A 166 -23.61 -26.63 2.71
N GLN A 167 -22.95 -27.52 3.45
CA GLN A 167 -21.55 -27.40 3.81
C GLN A 167 -20.61 -27.45 2.59
N GLY A 168 -20.89 -28.30 1.60
CA GLY A 168 -20.08 -28.38 0.38
C GLY A 168 -20.15 -27.09 -0.44
N ARG A 169 -21.33 -26.46 -0.49
CA ARG A 169 -21.50 -25.14 -1.12
C ARG A 169 -20.78 -24.04 -0.34
N PHE A 170 -20.80 -24.09 0.99
CA PHE A 170 -20.09 -23.14 1.85
C PHE A 170 -18.57 -23.18 1.59
N GLU A 171 -17.96 -24.36 1.62
CA GLU A 171 -16.51 -24.55 1.43
C GLU A 171 -16.07 -24.18 0.01
N LEU A 172 -16.87 -24.56 -1.00
CA LEU A 172 -16.62 -24.20 -2.39
C LEU A 172 -16.62 -22.69 -2.59
N ARG A 173 -17.59 -21.98 -2.00
CA ARG A 173 -17.66 -20.51 -2.07
C ARG A 173 -16.48 -19.87 -1.37
N GLU A 174 -16.11 -20.35 -0.18
CA GLU A 174 -14.95 -19.86 0.56
C GLU A 174 -13.67 -19.99 -0.27
N LYS A 175 -13.44 -21.17 -0.85
CA LYS A 175 -12.29 -21.45 -1.73
C LYS A 175 -12.26 -20.52 -2.93
N ARG A 176 -13.37 -20.40 -3.68
CA ARG A 176 -13.43 -19.57 -4.89
C ARG A 176 -13.22 -18.09 -4.60
N MET A 177 -13.87 -17.58 -3.56
CA MET A 177 -13.76 -16.17 -3.18
C MET A 177 -12.35 -15.84 -2.67
N THR A 178 -11.75 -16.73 -1.87
CA THR A 178 -10.36 -16.59 -1.41
C THR A 178 -9.38 -16.60 -2.59
N LEU A 179 -9.52 -17.53 -3.53
CA LEU A 179 -8.68 -17.58 -4.74
C LEU A 179 -8.84 -16.32 -5.61
N ALA A 180 -10.07 -15.83 -5.77
CA ALA A 180 -10.35 -14.63 -6.56
C ALA A 180 -9.67 -13.39 -5.95
N VAL A 181 -9.80 -13.19 -4.63
CA VAL A 181 -9.17 -12.08 -3.89
C VAL A 181 -7.65 -12.20 -3.95
N LEU A 182 -7.09 -13.39 -3.69
CA LEU A 182 -5.65 -13.61 -3.73
C LEU A 182 -5.08 -13.34 -5.12
N ARG A 183 -5.70 -13.83 -6.20
CA ARG A 183 -5.26 -13.54 -7.58
C ARG A 183 -5.31 -12.04 -7.88
N GLY A 184 -6.40 -11.38 -7.49
CA GLY A 184 -6.53 -9.92 -7.57
C GLY A 184 -5.38 -9.22 -6.88
N PHE A 185 -5.18 -9.52 -5.60
CA PHE A 185 -4.12 -8.94 -4.78
C PHE A 185 -2.73 -9.14 -5.37
N HIS A 186 -2.36 -10.38 -5.77
CA HIS A 186 -1.03 -10.64 -6.31
C HIS A 186 -0.79 -9.94 -7.66
N SER A 187 -1.83 -9.77 -8.46
CA SER A 187 -1.70 -9.10 -9.76
C SER A 187 -1.30 -7.63 -9.66
N MET A 188 -1.51 -6.95 -8.51
CA MET A 188 -1.07 -5.56 -8.35
C MET A 188 0.45 -5.41 -8.45
N ALA A 189 1.22 -6.41 -8.00
CA ALA A 189 2.69 -6.34 -8.00
C ALA A 189 3.29 -6.20 -9.41
N MET A 190 2.54 -6.56 -10.45
CA MET A 190 2.99 -6.53 -11.85
C MET A 190 3.13 -5.11 -12.41
N TRP A 191 2.48 -4.09 -11.83
CA TRP A 191 2.54 -2.72 -12.37
C TRP A 191 2.39 -1.61 -11.33
N CYS A 192 2.01 -1.94 -10.09
CA CYS A 192 1.59 -0.98 -9.08
C CYS A 192 2.62 0.17 -8.91
N PRO A 193 2.21 1.42 -9.16
CA PRO A 193 3.09 2.59 -9.02
C PRO A 193 3.51 2.85 -7.56
N LEU A 194 2.70 2.38 -6.62
CA LEU A 194 2.92 2.50 -5.19
C LEU A 194 3.75 1.34 -4.61
N SER A 195 4.20 0.40 -5.44
CA SER A 195 5.00 -0.73 -4.98
C SER A 195 6.45 -0.34 -4.72
N ILE A 196 6.97 -0.75 -3.57
CA ILE A 196 8.39 -0.60 -3.22
C ILE A 196 9.27 -1.32 -4.24
N THR A 197 8.81 -2.47 -4.75
CA THR A 197 9.55 -3.22 -5.78
C THR A 197 9.75 -2.39 -7.04
N MET A 198 8.72 -1.66 -7.49
CA MET A 198 8.88 -0.76 -8.63
C MET A 198 9.75 0.44 -8.29
N ALA A 199 9.56 1.04 -7.11
CA ALA A 199 10.40 2.14 -6.67
C ALA A 199 11.89 1.78 -6.65
N LEU A 200 12.22 0.56 -6.21
CA LEU A 200 13.57 0.00 -6.21
C LEU A 200 14.06 -0.36 -7.63
N LEU A 201 13.21 -0.98 -8.46
CA LEU A 201 13.58 -1.36 -9.82
C LEU A 201 14.01 -0.16 -10.65
N PHE A 202 13.22 0.93 -10.63
CA PHE A 202 13.52 2.14 -11.39
C PHE A 202 14.62 2.99 -10.76
N SER A 203 14.89 2.87 -9.46
CA SER A 203 16.04 3.55 -8.85
C SER A 203 17.37 2.88 -9.24
N LEU A 204 17.36 1.57 -9.50
CA LEU A 204 18.53 0.79 -9.89
C LEU A 204 18.76 0.71 -11.40
N THR A 205 17.79 1.14 -12.22
CA THR A 205 17.85 1.04 -13.68
C THR A 205 17.83 2.43 -14.30
N PRO A 206 19.01 3.04 -14.57
CA PRO A 206 19.08 4.36 -15.20
C PRO A 206 18.36 4.39 -16.56
N GLY A 207 17.57 5.42 -16.82
CA GLY A 207 16.83 5.60 -18.07
C GLY A 207 15.54 4.79 -18.20
N ALA A 208 15.21 3.94 -17.21
CA ALA A 208 13.92 3.25 -17.20
C ALA A 208 12.83 4.14 -16.58
N HIS A 209 11.72 4.32 -17.30
CA HIS A 209 10.57 5.08 -16.84
C HIS A 209 9.39 4.17 -16.49
N TRP A 210 8.68 4.49 -15.40
CA TRP A 210 7.50 3.71 -14.99
C TRP A 210 6.40 3.75 -16.07
N SER A 211 6.24 4.88 -16.76
CA SER A 211 5.26 5.06 -17.84
C SER A 211 5.48 4.13 -19.02
N GLU A 212 6.73 3.79 -19.33
CA GLU A 212 7.09 2.84 -20.39
C GLU A 212 6.84 1.40 -19.97
N TYR A 213 7.05 1.09 -18.68
CA TYR A 213 6.82 -0.24 -18.13
C TYR A 213 5.33 -0.56 -17.88
N ALA A 214 4.56 0.43 -17.43
CA ALA A 214 3.18 0.25 -16.99
C ALA A 214 2.26 -0.46 -18.01
N PRO A 215 2.33 -0.17 -19.33
CA PRO A 215 1.53 -0.89 -20.33
C PRO A 215 1.81 -2.40 -20.34
N TYR A 216 3.07 -2.81 -20.23
CA TYR A 216 3.46 -4.22 -20.18
C TYR A 216 3.00 -4.89 -18.89
N GLY A 217 3.17 -4.22 -17.75
CA GLY A 217 2.71 -4.71 -16.45
C GLY A 217 1.18 -4.87 -16.38
N LEU A 218 0.44 -3.91 -16.97
CA LEU A 218 -1.02 -3.95 -17.10
C LEU A 218 -1.47 -5.06 -18.06
N ALA A 219 -0.80 -5.22 -19.20
CA ALA A 219 -1.09 -6.32 -20.12
C ALA A 219 -0.88 -7.69 -19.46
N LEU A 220 0.22 -7.85 -18.71
CA LEU A 220 0.49 -9.08 -17.96
C LEU A 220 -0.54 -9.31 -16.85
N THR A 221 -0.97 -8.25 -16.17
CA THR A 221 -2.08 -8.29 -15.20
C THR A 221 -3.36 -8.78 -15.87
N ALA A 222 -3.72 -8.21 -17.03
CA ALA A 222 -4.92 -8.62 -17.77
C ALA A 222 -4.86 -10.10 -18.15
N VAL A 223 -3.73 -10.58 -18.67
CA VAL A 223 -3.51 -12.01 -19.00
C VAL A 223 -3.63 -12.88 -17.75
N PHE A 224 -2.97 -12.50 -16.65
CA PHE A 224 -2.99 -13.26 -15.41
C PHE A 224 -4.40 -13.37 -14.81
N LEU A 225 -5.15 -12.26 -14.81
CA LEU A 225 -6.53 -12.25 -14.34
C LEU A 225 -7.48 -13.02 -15.27
N ALA A 226 -7.28 -12.95 -16.58
CA ALA A 226 -8.03 -13.73 -17.56
C ALA A 226 -7.80 -15.23 -17.41
N LEU A 227 -6.55 -15.66 -17.20
CA LEU A 227 -6.21 -17.05 -16.89
C LEU A 227 -6.85 -17.51 -15.58
N GLY A 228 -6.81 -16.67 -14.54
CA GLY A 228 -7.50 -16.95 -13.29
C GLY A 228 -9.01 -17.15 -13.49
N TRP A 229 -9.64 -16.29 -14.28
CA TRP A 229 -11.06 -16.40 -14.62
C TRP A 229 -11.35 -17.67 -15.42
N LEU A 230 -10.52 -18.02 -16.40
CA LEU A 230 -10.63 -19.27 -17.16
C LEU A 230 -10.56 -20.50 -16.23
N PHE A 231 -9.63 -20.52 -15.28
CA PHE A 231 -9.54 -21.62 -14.32
C PHE A 231 -10.74 -21.70 -13.39
N ASP A 232 -11.25 -20.56 -12.90
CA ASP A 232 -12.49 -20.55 -12.09
C ASP A 232 -13.68 -21.04 -12.91
N TYR A 233 -13.73 -20.67 -14.19
CA TYR A 233 -14.78 -21.03 -15.13
C TYR A 233 -14.83 -22.54 -15.43
N VAL A 234 -13.67 -23.15 -15.67
CA VAL A 234 -13.56 -24.58 -16.02
C VAL A 234 -13.70 -25.48 -14.79
N GLN A 235 -13.15 -25.07 -13.65
CA GLN A 235 -13.05 -25.93 -12.47
C GLN A 235 -14.30 -25.95 -11.59
N PHE A 236 -15.13 -24.91 -11.63
CA PHE A 236 -16.21 -24.75 -10.68
C PHE A 236 -17.60 -24.57 -11.32
N PRO A 237 -18.62 -25.28 -10.82
CA PRO A 237 -19.97 -25.14 -11.33
C PRO A 237 -20.53 -23.72 -11.06
N ARG A 238 -21.43 -23.27 -11.95
CA ARG A 238 -22.12 -21.98 -11.82
C ARG A 238 -23.17 -22.07 -10.70
N GLY A 239 -23.05 -21.20 -9.70
CA GLY A 239 -24.08 -21.05 -8.66
C GLY A 239 -25.32 -20.35 -9.22
N ARG A 240 -26.51 -20.84 -8.85
CA ARG A 240 -27.81 -20.29 -9.31
C ARG A 240 -28.41 -19.27 -8.33
N THR A 241 -27.93 -19.20 -7.10
CA THR A 241 -28.48 -18.32 -6.06
C THR A 241 -27.76 -16.97 -6.02
N ALA A 242 -28.48 -15.91 -6.36
CA ALA A 242 -28.02 -14.54 -6.17
C ALA A 242 -28.20 -14.17 -4.69
N PRO A 243 -27.17 -13.68 -3.97
CA PRO A 243 -27.39 -12.93 -2.74
C PRO A 243 -28.18 -11.66 -3.07
N VAL A 244 -28.95 -11.16 -2.11
CA VAL A 244 -29.54 -9.82 -2.21
C VAL A 244 -28.40 -8.82 -2.12
N ASN A 245 -28.30 -7.91 -3.10
CA ASN A 245 -27.40 -6.78 -3.00
C ASN A 245 -28.13 -5.65 -2.27
N ASP A 246 -27.88 -5.53 -0.97
CA ASP A 246 -28.53 -4.55 -0.11
C ASP A 246 -28.01 -3.11 -0.31
N ASP A 247 -26.97 -2.90 -1.13
CA ASP A 247 -26.43 -1.58 -1.46
C ASP A 247 -26.29 -1.33 -2.99
N PRO A 248 -27.35 -0.82 -3.64
CA PRO A 248 -27.33 -0.46 -5.06
C PRO A 248 -26.31 0.63 -5.42
N GLY A 249 -25.87 1.44 -4.45
CA GLY A 249 -24.94 2.56 -4.66
C GLY A 249 -23.46 2.21 -4.47
N GLY A 250 -23.14 1.02 -3.96
CA GLY A 250 -21.79 0.64 -3.57
C GLY A 250 -20.76 0.60 -4.71
N TRP A 251 -21.20 0.46 -5.96
CA TRP A 251 -20.31 0.54 -7.13
C TRP A 251 -19.63 1.91 -7.27
N ARG A 252 -20.28 2.98 -6.82
CA ARG A 252 -19.70 4.34 -6.81
C ARG A 252 -18.50 4.41 -5.88
N ALA A 253 -18.55 3.73 -4.74
CA ALA A 253 -17.43 3.64 -3.81
C ALA A 253 -16.27 2.84 -4.41
N ALA A 254 -16.55 1.72 -5.09
CA ALA A 254 -15.52 0.96 -5.79
C ALA A 254 -14.86 1.76 -6.94
N LEU A 255 -15.65 2.53 -7.71
CA LEU A 255 -15.11 3.44 -8.71
C LEU A 255 -14.33 4.60 -8.10
N ALA A 256 -14.78 5.15 -6.97
CA ALA A 256 -14.04 6.18 -6.27
C ALA A 256 -12.65 5.66 -5.85
N MET A 257 -12.54 4.45 -5.31
CA MET A 257 -11.23 3.84 -5.00
C MET A 257 -10.33 3.73 -6.23
N LEU A 258 -10.87 3.27 -7.36
CA LEU A 258 -10.11 3.23 -8.63
C LEU A 258 -9.69 4.65 -9.06
N ALA A 259 -10.58 5.62 -8.94
CA ALA A 259 -10.32 7.00 -9.30
C ALA A 259 -9.20 7.59 -8.44
N GLN A 260 -9.09 7.24 -7.16
CA GLN A 260 -8.02 7.71 -6.29
C GLN A 260 -6.65 7.14 -6.68
N VAL A 261 -6.56 5.83 -6.96
CA VAL A 261 -5.33 5.22 -7.49
C VAL A 261 -4.91 5.90 -8.79
N THR A 262 -5.88 6.10 -9.67
CA THR A 262 -5.66 6.75 -10.97
C THR A 262 -5.22 8.20 -10.78
N ALA A 263 -5.86 8.96 -9.89
CA ALA A 263 -5.52 10.36 -9.62
C ALA A 263 -4.10 10.50 -9.05
N ILE A 264 -3.73 9.70 -8.05
CA ILE A 264 -2.37 9.71 -7.48
C ILE A 264 -1.33 9.44 -8.58
N THR A 265 -1.61 8.45 -9.43
CA THR A 265 -0.72 8.05 -10.53
C THR A 265 -0.60 9.14 -11.59
N LEU A 266 -1.73 9.70 -12.05
CA LEU A 266 -1.75 10.76 -13.07
C LEU A 266 -1.11 12.06 -12.58
N ILE A 267 -1.33 12.44 -11.32
CA ILE A 267 -0.68 13.61 -10.72
C ILE A 267 0.85 13.40 -10.70
N ALA A 268 1.32 12.23 -10.26
CA ALA A 268 2.75 11.95 -10.24
C ALA A 268 3.38 11.92 -11.64
N LEU A 269 2.67 11.36 -12.64
CA LEU A 269 3.09 11.41 -14.05
C LEU A 269 3.14 12.84 -14.59
N LEU A 270 2.13 13.65 -14.31
CA LEU A 270 2.08 15.04 -14.76
C LEU A 270 3.24 15.84 -14.15
N LEU A 271 3.52 15.65 -12.86
CA LEU A 271 4.64 16.29 -12.20
C LEU A 271 6.00 15.84 -12.75
N GLU A 272 6.15 14.56 -13.10
CA GLU A 272 7.36 14.05 -13.77
C GLU A 272 7.59 14.76 -15.10
N GLN A 273 6.53 14.90 -15.91
CA GLN A 273 6.63 15.57 -17.21
C GLN A 273 6.96 17.06 -17.09
N ILE A 274 6.44 17.75 -16.06
CA ILE A 274 6.68 19.18 -15.86
C ILE A 274 8.08 19.44 -15.27
N THR A 275 8.52 18.62 -14.32
CA THR A 275 9.73 18.88 -13.52
C THR A 275 10.95 18.10 -13.98
N GLY A 276 10.78 17.01 -14.75
CA GLY A 276 11.84 16.07 -15.10
C GLY A 276 12.35 15.23 -13.92
N VAL A 277 11.74 15.35 -12.73
CA VAL A 277 12.07 14.56 -11.56
C VAL A 277 11.40 13.19 -11.68
N ARG A 278 12.08 12.13 -11.20
CA ARG A 278 11.58 10.75 -11.33
C ARG A 278 10.20 10.58 -10.71
N PHE A 279 9.32 9.85 -11.41
CA PHE A 279 8.00 9.43 -10.94
C PHE A 279 7.95 9.03 -9.46
N THR A 280 8.88 8.17 -9.03
CA THR A 280 8.92 7.60 -7.68
C THR A 280 9.15 8.65 -6.59
N ILE A 281 9.84 9.75 -6.91
CA ILE A 281 10.05 10.88 -6.00
C ILE A 281 8.76 11.70 -5.89
N HIS A 282 7.99 11.85 -6.97
CA HIS A 282 6.68 12.51 -6.91
C HIS A 282 5.68 11.74 -6.05
N ILE A 283 5.67 10.42 -6.13
CA ILE A 283 4.82 9.57 -5.27
C ILE A 283 5.10 9.84 -3.79
N LEU A 284 6.35 10.10 -3.41
CA LEU A 284 6.74 10.42 -2.03
C LEU A 284 6.08 11.71 -1.50
N VAL A 285 5.71 12.65 -2.37
CA VAL A 285 4.98 13.88 -2.02
C VAL A 285 3.48 13.71 -2.17
N VAL A 286 3.03 13.17 -3.30
CA VAL A 286 1.61 13.08 -3.66
C VAL A 286 0.86 12.19 -2.68
N VAL A 287 1.42 11.03 -2.33
CA VAL A 287 0.78 10.07 -1.42
C VAL A 287 0.45 10.64 -0.05
N PRO A 288 1.39 11.23 0.72
CA PRO A 288 1.06 11.77 2.04
C PRO A 288 0.14 12.99 1.97
N LEU A 289 0.27 13.85 0.95
CA LEU A 289 -0.68 14.96 0.74
C LEU A 289 -2.09 14.45 0.43
N PHE A 290 -2.19 13.40 -0.38
CA PHE A 290 -3.47 12.75 -0.68
C PHE A 290 -4.07 12.12 0.57
N ALA A 291 -3.27 11.44 1.39
CA ALA A 291 -3.70 10.87 2.66
C ALA A 291 -4.21 11.94 3.63
N LEU A 292 -3.50 13.08 3.76
CA LEU A 292 -3.92 14.22 4.57
C LEU A 292 -5.24 14.81 4.07
N GLY A 293 -5.33 15.11 2.77
CA GLY A 293 -6.54 15.66 2.18
C GLY A 293 -7.74 14.72 2.37
N TRP A 294 -7.51 13.41 2.24
CA TRP A 294 -8.52 12.41 2.47
C TRP A 294 -8.98 12.37 3.94
N LEU A 295 -8.06 12.38 4.91
CA LEU A 295 -8.42 12.43 6.33
C LEU A 295 -9.19 13.71 6.70
N VAL A 296 -8.76 14.86 6.20
CA VAL A 296 -9.46 16.14 6.42
C VAL A 296 -10.88 16.06 5.88
N LEU A 297 -11.05 15.59 4.63
CA LEU A 297 -12.38 15.44 4.03
C LEU A 297 -13.25 14.44 4.80
N GLN A 298 -12.69 13.30 5.26
CA GLN A 298 -13.41 12.33 6.09
C GLN A 298 -13.92 12.99 7.37
N ASN A 299 -13.06 13.69 8.10
CA ASN A 299 -13.42 14.35 9.35
C ASN A 299 -14.43 15.49 9.16
N LEU A 300 -14.34 16.25 8.07
CA LEU A 300 -15.32 17.28 7.73
C LEU A 300 -16.70 16.68 7.41
N THR A 301 -16.75 15.56 6.70
CA THR A 301 -18.01 14.88 6.35
C THR A 301 -18.63 14.10 7.50
N ALA A 302 -17.83 13.68 8.49
CA ALA A 302 -18.32 12.98 9.67
C ALA A 302 -19.04 13.93 10.66
N GLY A 303 -18.91 15.25 10.51
CA GLY A 303 -19.31 16.23 11.51
C GLY A 303 -18.44 16.15 12.77
N PRO A 304 -18.53 17.13 13.71
CA PRO A 304 -17.81 17.04 14.98
C PRO A 304 -18.44 15.93 15.84
N VAL A 305 -18.00 14.68 15.62
CA VAL A 305 -18.28 13.58 16.54
C VAL A 305 -17.36 13.80 17.74
N GLU A 306 -17.95 14.38 18.80
CA GLU A 306 -17.48 14.41 20.19
C GLU A 306 -15.97 14.21 20.37
N ALA A 307 -15.20 15.29 20.13
CA ALA A 307 -13.83 15.37 20.60
C ALA A 307 -13.84 15.58 22.11
N LEU A 308 -13.93 14.50 22.89
CA LEU A 308 -13.40 14.34 24.26
C LEU A 308 -13.28 12.85 24.61
#